data_AF-A0A6N2LTJ2-F1
#
_entry.id   AF-A0A6N2LTJ2-F1
#
_cell.length_a   1.000
_cell.length_b   1.000
_cell.length_c   1.000
_cell.angle_alpha   90.00
_cell.angle_beta   90.00
_cell.angle_gamma   90.00
#
_symmetry.space_group_name_H-M   'P 1'
#
loop_
_entity.id
_entity.type
_entity.pdbx_description
1 polymer ?
#
loop_
_entity_poly.entity_id
_entity_poly.type
_entity_poly.pdbx_seq_one_letter_code
_entity_poly.pdbx_strand_id
1 'polypeptide(L)'
;MMEAAVHLRQRFICPRDLTGDKREAEPASGFFIRAEKIWKTIKDNKDLDLPALKVMVATVRCEEIAKEKLRRFTTDDDWLALKEAVQAGPVSRFGATLSSILESYLSQYDTEVMHYDQDVRNAKRRQMESQALEVVRNAYVTILEHLYSNTLESFKTSLEQSLNKGKGFAASARIFAQSCFLVFDQGCEEATH
;
A
#
# COMPACT_ATOMS: atom_id res chain seq x y z
N MET A 1 -48.05 13.60 28.97
CA MET A 1 -47.28 12.32 29.09
C MET A 1 -48.05 11.22 29.80
N MET A 2 -48.70 11.47 30.95
CA MET A 2 -49.40 10.43 31.71
C MET A 2 -50.61 9.84 30.98
N GLU A 3 -51.41 10.66 30.28
CA GLU A 3 -52.56 10.19 29.47
C GLU A 3 -52.16 9.27 28.31
N ALA A 4 -51.05 9.58 27.64
CA ALA A 4 -50.54 8.74 26.54
C ALA A 4 -50.11 7.35 27.04
N ALA A 5 -49.50 7.27 28.23
CA ALA A 5 -49.13 6.00 28.85
C ALA A 5 -50.37 5.18 29.27
N VAL A 6 -51.41 5.83 29.79
CA VAL A 6 -52.68 5.15 30.14
C VAL A 6 -53.38 4.63 28.89
N HIS A 7 -53.45 5.43 27.84
CA HIS A 7 -54.07 5.04 26.57
C HIS A 7 -53.30 3.88 25.90
N LEU A 8 -51.96 3.90 25.97
CA LEU A 8 -51.13 2.80 25.46
C LEU A 8 -51.36 1.52 26.27
N ARG A 9 -51.40 1.61 27.61
CA ARG A 9 -51.68 0.47 28.50
C ARG A 9 -53.05 -0.14 28.22
N GLN A 10 -54.09 0.68 28.02
CA GLN A 10 -55.43 0.20 27.67
C GLN A 10 -55.44 -0.56 26.33
N ARG A 11 -54.61 -0.14 25.36
CA ARG A 11 -54.48 -0.80 24.06
C ARG A 11 -53.86 -2.21 24.17
N PHE A 12 -52.92 -2.43 25.08
CA PHE A 12 -52.29 -3.73 25.31
C PHE A 12 -53.16 -4.67 26.18
N ILE A 13 -53.91 -4.14 27.15
CA ILE A 13 -54.73 -4.95 28.08
C ILE A 13 -56.09 -5.33 27.47
N CYS A 14 -56.66 -4.48 26.60
CA CYS A 14 -57.92 -4.73 25.91
C CYS A 14 -57.70 -4.75 24.39
N PRO A 15 -57.00 -5.78 23.86
CA PRO A 15 -56.62 -5.84 22.46
C PRO A 15 -57.85 -6.14 21.60
N ARG A 16 -58.55 -5.11 21.14
CA ARG A 16 -59.64 -5.29 20.15
C ARG A 16 -59.08 -5.62 18.75
N ASP A 17 -57.83 -5.21 18.46
CA ASP A 17 -57.20 -5.28 17.11
C ASP A 17 -55.71 -5.71 17.10
N LEU A 18 -55.14 -6.23 18.19
CA LEU A 18 -53.71 -6.62 18.25
C LEU A 18 -53.47 -8.13 18.00
N THR A 19 -54.40 -8.83 17.35
CA THR A 19 -54.14 -10.24 16.97
C THR A 19 -53.36 -10.29 15.66
N GLY A 20 -52.06 -9.97 15.76
CA GLY A 20 -51.09 -10.40 14.74
C GLY A 20 -51.05 -11.93 14.68
N ASP A 21 -50.86 -12.45 13.46
CA ASP A 21 -50.81 -13.87 13.07
C ASP A 21 -50.39 -14.81 14.22
N LYS A 22 -51.37 -15.54 14.79
CA LYS A 22 -51.16 -16.45 15.94
C LYS A 22 -50.45 -17.72 15.46
N ARG A 23 -49.16 -17.62 15.14
CA ARG A 23 -48.31 -18.79 15.01
C ARG A 23 -47.92 -19.28 16.40
N GLU A 24 -48.30 -20.52 16.68
CA GLU A 24 -47.95 -21.40 17.81
C GLU A 24 -47.69 -20.68 19.15
N ALA A 25 -48.75 -20.58 19.95
CA ALA A 25 -48.65 -20.12 21.33
C ALA A 25 -47.82 -21.10 22.16
N GLU A 26 -46.64 -20.67 22.59
CA GLU A 26 -45.73 -21.49 23.37
C GLU A 26 -46.04 -21.46 24.88
N PRO A 27 -45.96 -22.60 25.58
CA PRO A 27 -45.96 -22.61 27.03
C PRO A 27 -44.82 -21.76 27.57
N ALA A 28 -45.08 -20.97 28.62
CA ALA A 28 -44.08 -20.13 29.27
C ALA A 28 -42.84 -20.93 29.75
N SER A 29 -43.03 -22.21 30.09
CA SER A 29 -41.95 -23.13 30.48
C SER A 29 -40.97 -23.43 29.33
N GLY A 30 -41.41 -23.38 28.08
CA GLY A 30 -40.58 -23.61 26.89
C GLY A 30 -39.91 -22.35 26.35
N PHE A 31 -40.32 -21.17 26.84
CA PHE A 31 -39.84 -19.89 26.31
C PHE A 31 -38.33 -19.72 26.47
N PHE A 32 -37.78 -20.01 27.65
CA PHE A 32 -36.34 -19.86 27.90
C PHE A 32 -35.50 -20.73 26.94
N ILE A 33 -35.92 -21.99 26.73
CA ILE A 33 -35.24 -22.92 25.83
C ILE A 33 -35.28 -22.41 24.38
N ARG A 34 -36.44 -21.89 23.93
CA ARG A 34 -36.54 -21.31 22.59
C ARG A 34 -35.76 -20.01 22.45
N ALA A 35 -35.80 -19.13 23.44
CA ALA A 35 -35.04 -17.89 23.46
C ALA A 35 -33.53 -18.15 23.41
N GLU A 36 -33.04 -19.12 24.19
CA GLU A 36 -31.64 -19.57 24.15
C GLU A 36 -31.28 -20.14 22.77
N LYS A 37 -32.14 -20.98 22.18
CA LYS A 37 -31.93 -21.52 20.83
C LYS A 37 -31.90 -20.43 19.76
N ILE A 38 -32.83 -19.46 19.82
CA ILE A 38 -32.86 -18.30 18.92
C ILE A 38 -31.58 -17.48 19.10
N TRP A 39 -31.19 -17.19 20.34
CA TRP A 39 -29.97 -16.45 20.65
C TRP A 39 -28.72 -17.13 20.10
N LYS A 40 -28.61 -18.45 20.30
CA LYS A 40 -27.52 -19.25 19.74
C LYS A 40 -27.49 -19.21 18.22
N THR A 41 -28.64 -19.37 17.56
CA THR A 41 -28.75 -19.24 16.10
C THR A 41 -28.32 -17.86 15.63
N ILE A 42 -28.73 -16.78 16.30
CA ILE A 42 -28.31 -15.41 15.96
C ILE A 42 -26.80 -15.24 16.14
N LYS A 43 -26.26 -15.71 17.27
CA LYS A 43 -24.83 -15.57 17.61
C LYS A 43 -23.91 -16.36 16.69
N ASP A 44 -24.32 -17.57 16.30
CA ASP A 44 -23.52 -18.46 15.46
C ASP A 44 -23.73 -18.19 13.96
N ASN A 45 -24.63 -17.26 13.60
CA ASN A 45 -24.89 -16.91 12.20
C ASN A 45 -23.78 -16.00 11.65
N LYS A 46 -22.93 -16.58 10.80
CA LYS A 46 -21.84 -15.88 10.11
C LYS A 46 -22.32 -14.75 9.19
N ASP A 47 -23.55 -14.81 8.69
CA ASP A 47 -24.10 -13.77 7.81
C ASP A 47 -24.43 -12.47 8.58
N LEU A 48 -24.52 -12.55 9.92
CA LEU A 48 -24.71 -11.38 10.80
C LEU A 48 -23.39 -10.76 11.28
N ASP A 49 -22.24 -11.25 10.80
CA ASP A 49 -20.93 -10.70 11.13
C ASP A 49 -20.68 -9.38 10.37
N LEU A 50 -21.36 -8.32 10.81
CA LEU A 50 -21.27 -6.97 10.25
C LEU A 50 -19.84 -6.40 10.27
N PRO A 51 -19.00 -6.64 11.31
CA PRO A 51 -17.57 -6.30 11.26
C PRO A 51 -16.85 -6.99 10.09
N ALA A 52 -17.06 -8.30 9.88
CA ALA A 52 -16.44 -9.02 8.77
C ALA A 52 -16.90 -8.46 7.41
N LEU A 53 -18.17 -8.10 7.26
CA LEU A 53 -18.69 -7.44 6.05
C LEU A 53 -18.00 -6.08 5.80
N LYS A 54 -17.82 -5.25 6.82
CA LYS A 54 -17.10 -3.96 6.70
C LYS A 54 -15.65 -4.15 6.27
N VAL A 55 -14.94 -5.09 6.89
CA VAL A 55 -13.54 -5.43 6.54
C VAL A 55 -13.45 -5.96 5.12
N MET A 56 -14.39 -6.82 4.71
CA MET A 56 -14.45 -7.33 3.33
C MET A 56 -14.66 -6.21 2.31
N VAL A 57 -15.62 -5.31 2.54
CA VAL A 57 -15.88 -4.17 1.65
C VAL A 57 -14.66 -3.24 1.60
N ALA A 58 -14.07 -2.93 2.76
CA ALA A 58 -12.83 -2.15 2.84
C ALA A 58 -11.71 -2.83 2.04
N THR A 59 -11.58 -4.16 2.11
CA THR A 59 -10.54 -4.93 1.41
C THR A 59 -10.67 -4.78 -0.09
N VAL A 60 -11.88 -4.98 -0.63
CA VAL A 60 -12.14 -4.83 -2.06
C VAL A 60 -11.89 -3.39 -2.50
N ARG A 61 -12.40 -2.40 -1.77
CA ARG A 61 -12.25 -0.98 -2.14
C ARG A 61 -10.80 -0.50 -2.06
N CYS A 62 -10.09 -0.81 -0.98
CA CYS A 62 -8.68 -0.46 -0.86
C CYS A 62 -7.83 -1.14 -1.94
N GLU A 63 -8.18 -2.36 -2.36
CA GLU A 63 -7.49 -3.05 -3.45
C GLU A 63 -7.75 -2.41 -4.83
N GLU A 64 -9.00 -2.05 -5.12
CA GLU A 64 -9.36 -1.36 -6.36
C GLU A 64 -8.62 -0.02 -6.49
N ILE A 65 -8.61 0.77 -5.42
CA ILE A 65 -7.93 2.07 -5.38
C ILE A 65 -6.42 1.87 -5.55
N ALA A 66 -5.81 0.91 -4.84
CA ALA A 66 -4.39 0.59 -4.98
C ALA A 66 -4.01 0.22 -6.42
N LYS A 67 -4.80 -0.67 -7.05
CA LYS A 67 -4.59 -1.08 -8.45
C LYS A 67 -4.72 0.09 -9.42
N GLU A 68 -5.69 0.98 -9.20
CA GLU A 68 -5.87 2.15 -10.03
C GLU A 68 -4.68 3.13 -9.91
N LYS A 69 -4.22 3.42 -8.69
CA LYS A 69 -3.03 4.27 -8.50
C LYS A 69 -1.79 3.66 -9.14
N LEU A 70 -1.58 2.36 -8.98
CA LEU A 70 -0.47 1.65 -9.62
C LEU A 70 -0.57 1.70 -11.15
N ARG A 71 -1.76 1.49 -11.72
CA ARG A 71 -1.98 1.59 -13.17
C ARG A 71 -1.64 2.99 -13.68
N ARG A 72 -2.11 4.03 -12.99
CA ARG A 72 -1.80 5.42 -13.34
C ARG A 72 -0.31 5.70 -13.25
N PHE A 73 0.37 5.22 -12.21
CA PHE A 73 1.82 5.28 -12.10
C PHE A 73 2.53 4.63 -13.29
N THR A 74 2.09 3.44 -13.73
CA THR A 74 2.75 2.75 -14.87
C THR A 74 2.61 3.48 -16.21
N THR A 75 1.63 4.38 -16.33
CA THR A 75 1.37 5.20 -17.52
C THR A 75 1.66 6.68 -17.28
N ASP A 76 2.36 7.00 -16.20
CA ASP A 76 2.68 8.38 -15.82
C ASP A 76 3.78 8.94 -16.75
N ASP A 77 3.56 10.13 -17.30
CA ASP A 77 4.46 10.71 -18.30
C ASP A 77 5.86 11.00 -17.70
N ASP A 78 5.93 11.46 -16.45
CA ASP A 78 7.21 11.75 -15.78
C ASP A 78 7.97 10.45 -15.50
N TRP A 79 7.26 9.40 -15.07
CA TRP A 79 7.86 8.06 -14.92
C TRP A 79 8.37 7.50 -16.25
N LEU A 80 7.58 7.58 -17.32
CA LEU A 80 7.97 7.09 -18.63
C LEU A 80 9.18 7.85 -19.18
N ALA A 81 9.19 9.18 -19.05
CA ALA A 81 10.33 10.01 -19.43
C ALA A 81 11.59 9.66 -18.62
N LEU A 82 11.46 9.46 -17.30
CA LEU A 82 12.57 9.04 -16.45
C LEU A 82 13.11 7.66 -16.86
N LYS A 83 12.22 6.72 -17.14
CA LYS A 83 12.57 5.36 -17.58
C LYS A 83 13.31 5.40 -18.92
N GLU A 84 12.86 6.21 -19.88
CA GLU A 84 13.54 6.39 -21.17
C GLU A 84 14.91 7.07 -21.01
N ALA A 85 15.00 8.10 -20.18
CA ALA A 85 16.25 8.80 -19.89
C ALA A 85 17.30 7.84 -19.31
N VAL A 86 16.91 6.94 -18.41
CA VAL A 86 17.80 5.91 -17.86
C VAL A 86 18.28 4.93 -18.92
N GLN A 87 17.47 4.59 -19.92
CA GLN A 87 17.94 3.73 -21.03
C GLN A 87 18.91 4.46 -21.95
N ALA A 88 18.82 5.79 -22.06
CA ALA A 88 19.73 6.59 -22.86
C ALA A 88 21.09 6.82 -22.17
N GLY A 89 21.15 6.78 -20.84
CA GLY A 89 22.40 6.91 -20.09
C GLY A 89 22.21 7.24 -18.60
N PRO A 90 23.30 7.65 -17.91
CA PRO A 90 23.25 8.00 -16.50
C PRO A 90 22.35 9.22 -16.26
N VAL A 91 21.39 9.08 -15.35
CA VAL A 91 20.47 10.15 -14.96
C VAL A 91 20.83 10.67 -13.57
N SER A 92 21.05 11.98 -13.47
CA SER A 92 21.25 12.65 -12.18
C SER A 92 19.95 12.70 -11.39
N ARG A 93 20.03 12.54 -10.05
CA ARG A 93 18.87 12.59 -9.14
C ARG A 93 17.76 11.60 -9.49
N PHE A 94 18.12 10.44 -10.04
CA PHE A 94 17.19 9.38 -10.39
C PHE A 94 16.30 8.99 -9.19
N GLY A 95 16.93 8.70 -8.05
CA GLY A 95 16.22 8.33 -6.82
C GLY A 95 15.23 9.41 -6.42
N ALA A 96 15.70 10.65 -6.25
CA ALA A 96 14.85 11.73 -5.74
C ALA A 96 13.64 12.01 -6.65
N THR A 97 13.82 11.89 -7.96
CA THR A 97 12.75 12.05 -8.94
C THR A 97 11.76 10.90 -8.84
N LEU A 98 12.26 9.66 -8.82
CA LEU A 98 11.44 8.46 -8.68
C LEU A 98 10.64 8.46 -7.37
N SER A 99 11.29 8.76 -6.25
CA SER A 99 10.70 8.87 -4.92
C SER A 99 9.59 9.92 -4.90
N SER A 100 9.79 11.08 -5.53
CA SER A 100 8.76 12.12 -5.63
C SER A 100 7.53 11.65 -6.41
N ILE A 101 7.72 10.91 -7.50
CA ILE A 101 6.62 10.37 -8.30
C ILE A 101 5.85 9.32 -7.49
N LEU A 102 6.58 8.36 -6.89
CA LEU A 102 5.98 7.30 -6.07
C LEU A 102 5.21 7.86 -4.87
N GLU A 103 5.80 8.83 -4.15
CA GLU A 103 5.17 9.47 -2.99
C GLU A 103 3.88 10.19 -3.36
N SER A 104 3.82 10.82 -4.55
CA SER A 104 2.59 11.42 -5.07
C SER A 104 1.45 10.39 -5.18
N TYR A 105 1.73 9.22 -5.74
CA TYR A 105 0.72 8.16 -5.90
C TYR A 105 0.35 7.48 -4.56
N LEU A 106 1.32 7.27 -3.67
CA LEU A 106 1.07 6.72 -2.34
C LEU A 106 0.27 7.69 -1.46
N SER A 107 0.56 8.99 -1.51
CA SER A 107 -0.19 10.02 -0.79
C SER A 107 -1.63 10.16 -1.30
N GLN A 108 -1.83 10.06 -2.62
CA GLN A 108 -3.17 9.99 -3.22
C GLN A 108 -3.94 8.75 -2.76
N TYR A 109 -3.27 7.59 -2.67
CA TYR A 109 -3.87 6.37 -2.11
C TYR A 109 -4.29 6.60 -0.66
N ASP A 110 -3.37 7.08 0.19
CA ASP A 110 -3.57 7.29 1.62
C ASP A 110 -4.74 8.24 1.92
N THR A 111 -4.88 9.29 1.10
CA THR A 111 -5.99 10.24 1.18
C THR A 111 -7.33 9.57 0.85
N GLU A 112 -7.37 8.77 -0.22
CA GLU A 112 -8.61 8.18 -0.73
C GLU A 112 -9.12 7.02 0.14
N VAL A 113 -8.23 6.34 0.87
CA VAL A 113 -8.59 5.21 1.75
C VAL A 113 -8.72 5.58 3.23
N MET A 114 -8.61 6.85 3.59
CA MET A 114 -8.51 7.32 4.97
C MET A 114 -9.67 6.86 5.88
N HIS A 115 -10.87 6.68 5.33
CA HIS A 115 -12.08 6.26 6.07
C HIS A 115 -12.26 4.74 6.20
N TYR A 116 -11.42 3.95 5.54
CA TYR A 116 -11.47 2.48 5.66
C TYR A 116 -10.67 1.97 6.86
N ASP A 117 -10.89 0.69 7.17
CA ASP A 117 -10.17 -0.03 8.21
C ASP A 117 -8.65 0.13 8.07
N GLN A 118 -8.00 0.44 9.19
CA GLN A 118 -6.58 0.80 9.22
C GLN A 118 -5.67 -0.37 8.85
N ASP A 119 -5.99 -1.59 9.28
CA ASP A 119 -5.17 -2.77 8.98
C ASP A 119 -5.30 -3.15 7.51
N VAL A 120 -6.53 -3.08 6.98
CA VAL A 120 -6.80 -3.31 5.57
C VAL A 120 -6.04 -2.34 4.67
N ARG A 121 -6.18 -1.02 4.91
CA ARG A 121 -5.53 0.00 4.07
C ARG A 121 -4.00 -0.09 4.16
N ASN A 122 -3.44 -0.37 5.35
CA ASN A 122 -2.00 -0.53 5.52
C ASN A 122 -1.48 -1.77 4.80
N ALA A 123 -2.21 -2.89 4.85
CA ALA A 123 -1.85 -4.11 4.13
C ALA A 123 -1.88 -3.90 2.62
N LYS A 124 -2.91 -3.22 2.10
CA LYS A 124 -3.04 -2.91 0.67
C LYS A 124 -2.03 -1.86 0.20
N ARG A 125 -1.68 -0.89 1.03
CA ARG A 125 -0.58 0.06 0.78
C ARG A 125 0.75 -0.66 0.56
N ARG A 126 1.13 -1.55 1.49
CA ARG A 126 2.38 -2.35 1.37
C ARG A 126 2.40 -3.22 0.13
N GLN A 127 1.25 -3.81 -0.23
CA GLN A 127 1.12 -4.57 -1.46
C GLN A 127 1.37 -3.70 -2.70
N MET A 128 0.77 -2.51 -2.75
CA MET A 128 0.98 -1.54 -3.83
C MET A 128 2.45 -1.10 -3.92
N GLU A 129 3.09 -0.79 -2.79
CA GLU A 129 4.51 -0.44 -2.74
C GLU A 129 5.39 -1.54 -3.32
N SER A 130 5.16 -2.79 -2.93
CA SER A 130 5.91 -3.94 -3.46
C SER A 130 5.76 -4.06 -4.97
N GLN A 131 4.56 -3.84 -5.52
CA GLN A 131 4.31 -3.89 -6.95
C GLN A 131 4.95 -2.71 -7.69
N ALA A 132 4.93 -1.51 -7.11
CA ALA A 132 5.61 -0.36 -7.66
C ALA A 132 7.14 -0.58 -7.72
N LEU A 133 7.72 -1.19 -6.68
CA LEU A 133 9.13 -1.57 -6.65
C LEU A 133 9.50 -2.58 -7.76
N GLU A 134 8.60 -3.52 -8.09
CA GLU A 134 8.80 -4.44 -9.21
C GLU A 134 8.81 -3.72 -10.56
N VAL A 135 7.93 -2.73 -10.75
CA VAL A 135 7.86 -1.92 -11.98
C VAL A 135 9.16 -1.14 -12.21
N VAL A 136 9.74 -0.58 -11.15
CA VAL A 136 10.92 0.30 -11.26
C VAL A 136 12.24 -0.46 -11.25
N ARG A 137 12.23 -1.74 -10.84
CA ARG A 137 13.42 -2.57 -10.64
C ARG A 137 14.38 -2.53 -11.84
N ASN A 138 13.87 -2.67 -13.06
CA ASN A 138 14.72 -2.69 -14.24
C ASN A 138 15.44 -1.36 -14.46
N ALA A 139 14.74 -0.22 -14.28
CA ALA A 139 15.36 1.09 -14.38
C ALA A 139 16.43 1.29 -13.28
N TYR A 140 16.14 0.82 -12.05
CA TYR A 140 17.10 0.86 -10.96
C TYR A 140 18.36 0.01 -11.23
N VAL A 141 18.22 -1.17 -11.83
CA VAL A 141 19.37 -1.98 -12.24
C VAL A 141 20.18 -1.28 -13.33
N THR A 142 19.52 -0.70 -14.33
CA THR A 142 20.20 0.03 -15.42
C THR A 142 20.99 1.24 -14.89
N ILE A 143 20.47 2.01 -13.93
CA ILE A 143 21.23 3.13 -13.36
C ILE A 143 22.48 2.64 -12.62
N LEU A 144 22.41 1.52 -11.90
CA LEU A 144 23.58 0.91 -11.24
C LEU A 144 24.62 0.44 -12.27
N GLU A 145 24.20 -0.15 -13.38
CA GLU A 145 25.09 -0.55 -14.47
C GLU A 145 25.81 0.65 -15.10
N HIS A 146 25.11 1.78 -15.27
CA HIS A 146 25.71 3.03 -15.72
C HIS A 146 26.71 3.59 -14.72
N LEU A 147 26.37 3.63 -13.42
CA LEU A 147 27.27 4.08 -12.37
C LEU A 147 28.55 3.23 -12.32
N TYR A 148 28.41 1.91 -12.40
CA TYR A 148 29.54 0.98 -12.45
C TYR A 148 30.43 1.22 -13.67
N SER A 149 29.82 1.30 -14.86
CA SER A 149 30.56 1.50 -16.12
C SER A 149 31.31 2.82 -16.14
N ASN A 150 30.67 3.91 -15.70
CA ASN A 150 31.28 5.23 -15.63
C ASN A 150 32.44 5.27 -14.63
N THR A 151 32.25 4.64 -13.47
CA THR A 151 33.30 4.55 -12.43
C THR A 151 34.50 3.78 -12.94
N LEU A 152 34.27 2.66 -13.64
CA LEU A 152 35.33 1.83 -14.20
C LEU A 152 36.11 2.55 -15.31
N GLU A 153 35.43 3.24 -16.22
CA GLU A 153 36.09 4.02 -17.28
C GLU A 153 36.87 5.21 -16.71
N SER A 154 36.34 5.89 -15.69
CA SER A 154 37.05 6.94 -14.98
C SER A 154 38.32 6.41 -14.29
N PHE A 155 38.24 5.23 -13.68
CA PHE A 155 39.38 4.55 -13.08
C PHE A 155 40.47 4.24 -14.12
N LYS A 156 40.11 3.60 -15.24
CA LYS A 156 41.06 3.24 -16.32
C LYS A 156 41.76 4.49 -16.86
N THR A 157 40.99 5.49 -17.24
CA THR A 157 41.50 6.74 -17.81
C THR A 157 42.45 7.46 -16.84
N SER A 158 42.07 7.54 -15.56
CA SER A 158 42.89 8.18 -14.52
C SER A 158 44.18 7.40 -14.25
N LEU A 159 44.13 6.06 -14.26
CA LEU A 159 45.29 5.21 -14.08
C LEU A 159 46.27 5.33 -15.25
N GLU A 160 45.79 5.24 -16.48
CA GLU A 160 46.62 5.40 -17.70
C GLU A 160 47.34 6.75 -17.72
N GLN A 161 46.63 7.84 -17.41
CA GLN A 161 47.22 9.17 -17.32
C GLN A 161 48.30 9.27 -16.22
N SER A 162 48.12 8.58 -15.10
CA SER A 162 49.09 8.56 -14.00
C SER A 162 50.35 7.80 -14.38
N LEU A 163 50.19 6.66 -15.06
CA LEU A 163 51.29 5.83 -15.56
C LEU A 163 52.09 6.56 -16.63
N ASN A 164 51.42 7.26 -17.55
CA ASN A 164 52.07 8.11 -18.56
C ASN A 164 52.88 9.26 -17.93
N LYS A 165 52.55 9.68 -16.70
CA LYS A 165 53.29 10.69 -15.92
C LYS A 165 54.43 10.08 -15.07
N GLY A 166 54.72 8.79 -15.22
CA GLY A 166 55.81 8.11 -14.53
C GLY A 166 55.56 7.82 -13.04
N LYS A 167 54.30 7.90 -12.58
CA LYS A 167 53.95 7.59 -11.18
C LYS A 167 53.93 6.09 -10.94
N GLY A 168 54.26 5.67 -9.71
CA GLY A 168 54.23 4.26 -9.32
C GLY A 168 52.84 3.63 -9.44
N PHE A 169 52.76 2.47 -10.11
CA PHE A 169 51.51 1.76 -10.41
C PHE A 169 50.69 1.45 -9.15
N ALA A 170 51.29 0.80 -8.15
CA ALA A 170 50.58 0.34 -6.96
C ALA A 170 49.97 1.48 -6.14
N ALA A 171 50.70 2.59 -5.98
CA ALA A 171 50.21 3.76 -5.26
C ALA A 171 49.07 4.47 -6.03
N SER A 172 49.23 4.64 -7.36
CA SER A 172 48.22 5.25 -8.20
C SER A 172 46.93 4.42 -8.22
N ALA A 173 47.03 3.11 -8.46
CA ALA A 173 45.89 2.20 -8.49
C ALA A 173 45.11 2.22 -7.16
N ARG A 174 45.80 2.23 -6.01
CA ARG A 174 45.14 2.26 -4.70
C ARG A 174 44.38 3.56 -4.46
N ILE A 175 44.97 4.72 -4.79
CA ILE A 175 44.33 6.04 -4.59
C ILE A 175 43.11 6.18 -5.50
N PHE A 176 43.23 5.81 -6.77
CA PHE A 176 42.09 5.92 -7.70
C PHE A 176 40.98 4.94 -7.38
N ALA A 177 41.31 3.71 -6.96
CA ALA A 177 40.30 2.75 -6.52
C ALA A 177 39.47 3.32 -5.36
N GLN A 178 40.12 3.92 -4.35
CA GLN A 178 39.41 4.56 -3.23
C GLN A 178 38.52 5.72 -3.67
N SER A 179 39.01 6.58 -4.57
CA SER A 179 38.22 7.70 -5.11
C SER A 179 37.00 7.21 -5.91
N CYS A 180 37.17 6.17 -6.72
CA CYS A 180 36.13 5.57 -7.54
C CYS A 180 35.05 4.90 -6.68
N PHE A 181 35.44 4.18 -5.62
CA PHE A 181 34.46 3.61 -4.68
C PHE A 181 33.63 4.69 -4.01
N LEU A 182 34.24 5.79 -3.58
CA LEU A 182 33.52 6.88 -2.93
C LEU A 182 32.48 7.54 -3.85
N VAL A 183 32.82 7.73 -5.13
CA VAL A 183 31.89 8.25 -6.15
C VAL A 183 30.77 7.25 -6.45
N PHE A 184 31.09 5.96 -6.51
CA PHE A 184 30.11 4.90 -6.73
C PHE A 184 29.12 4.81 -5.56
N ASP A 185 29.62 4.77 -4.33
CA ASP A 185 28.81 4.70 -3.12
C ASP A 185 27.87 5.91 -3.03
N GLN A 186 28.37 7.12 -3.30
CA GLN A 186 27.55 8.33 -3.34
C GLN A 186 26.47 8.27 -4.44
N GLY A 187 26.81 7.77 -5.64
CA GLY A 187 25.84 7.58 -6.72
C GLY A 187 24.76 6.55 -6.37
N CYS A 188 25.11 5.50 -5.62
CA CYS A 188 24.15 4.52 -5.11
C CYS A 188 23.19 5.14 -4.08
N GLU A 189 23.71 5.96 -3.16
CA GLU A 189 22.88 6.67 -2.18
C GLU A 189 21.86 7.58 -2.87
N GLU A 190 22.28 8.34 -3.88
CA GLU A 190 21.40 9.22 -4.69
C GLU A 190 20.37 8.46 -5.53
N ALA A 191 20.64 7.19 -5.86
CA ALA A 191 19.69 6.33 -6.57
C ALA A 191 18.65 5.71 -5.63
N THR A 192 18.94 5.60 -4.33
CA THR A 192 18.04 5.03 -3.30
C THR A 192 17.18 6.03 -2.54
N HIS A 193 17.57 7.30 -2.50
CA HIS A 193 16.84 8.39 -1.84
C HIS A 193 15.76 8.96 -2.72
#